data_AF-A0A6I5ZL27-F1
#
_entry.id   AF-A0A6I5ZL27-F1
#
_cell.length_a   1.000
_cell.length_b   1.000
_cell.length_c   1.000
_cell.angle_alpha   90.00
_cell.angle_beta   90.00
_cell.angle_gamma   90.00
#
_symmetry.space_group_name_H-M   'P 1'
#
loop_
_entity.id
_entity.type
_entity.pdbx_description
1 polymer ?
#
loop_
_entity_poly.entity_id
_entity_poly.type
_entity_poly.pdbx_seq_one_letter_code
_entity_poly.pdbx_strand_id
1 'polypeptide(L)'
;MPSEDESGSTKRGGAYDRLFEAGIEHLHRYVAEHGSSSPPRGVTINGFLLGAWVDSRRTDYRLGRLSAERVARLESEFPDWRWNVRDAMFETGLAHFRRYVAVHGTSHIRQHEVFDGFPLGQWVTNRRTDYRVGRLSAERIALFENEFPDWQWRKQDATFAAAFETGLAHLRRYVAAHGTSNARRRDVFDGFPIGTWVASRRADYRKGRLTAERIRRLETEFPDWQWTVRGRS
;
A
#
# COMPACT_ATOMS: atom_id res chain seq x y z
N MET A 1 33.66 -49.41 -15.36
CA MET A 1 32.28 -49.21 -15.88
C MET A 1 31.55 -48.28 -14.93
N PRO A 2 31.71 -46.95 -15.04
CA PRO A 2 30.88 -46.01 -14.30
C PRO A 2 29.62 -45.66 -15.09
N SER A 3 28.53 -45.54 -14.33
CA SER A 3 27.15 -45.38 -14.74
C SER A 3 26.87 -44.03 -15.39
N GLU A 4 26.09 -44.08 -16.49
CA GLU A 4 25.45 -42.92 -17.11
C GLU A 4 24.26 -42.48 -16.24
N ASP A 5 24.34 -41.29 -15.63
CA ASP A 5 23.14 -40.54 -15.26
C ASP A 5 23.43 -39.03 -15.19
N GLU A 6 23.67 -38.41 -16.36
CA GLU A 6 23.93 -36.96 -16.48
C GLU A 6 23.08 -36.30 -17.58
N SER A 7 21.93 -36.88 -17.96
CA SER A 7 21.10 -36.39 -19.08
C SER A 7 19.87 -35.56 -18.69
N GLY A 8 19.55 -35.46 -17.40
CA GLY A 8 18.31 -34.83 -16.91
C GLY A 8 18.35 -33.30 -16.75
N SER A 9 19.53 -32.70 -16.53
CA SER A 9 19.68 -31.28 -16.19
C SER A 9 19.67 -30.35 -17.42
N THR A 10 20.29 -30.79 -18.52
CA THR A 10 20.50 -30.02 -19.75
C THR A 10 19.22 -29.80 -20.58
N LYS A 11 18.31 -30.79 -20.61
CA LYS A 11 17.04 -30.67 -21.37
C LYS A 11 16.06 -29.66 -20.76
N ARG A 12 16.04 -29.53 -19.43
CA ARG A 12 15.18 -28.56 -18.71
C ARG A 12 15.66 -27.12 -18.88
N GLY A 13 16.98 -26.89 -18.89
CA GLY A 13 17.57 -25.58 -19.20
C GLY A 13 17.18 -25.09 -20.59
N GLY A 14 17.39 -25.91 -21.63
CA GLY A 14 17.10 -25.53 -23.01
C GLY A 14 15.62 -25.27 -23.33
N ALA A 15 14.68 -25.93 -22.64
CA ALA A 15 13.25 -25.63 -22.78
C ALA A 15 12.87 -24.30 -22.13
N TYR A 16 13.45 -23.99 -20.96
CA TYR A 16 13.22 -22.71 -20.28
C TYR A 16 13.83 -21.54 -21.05
N ASP A 17 15.01 -21.72 -21.64
CA ASP A 17 15.67 -20.71 -22.47
C ASP A 17 14.84 -20.38 -23.71
N ARG A 18 14.33 -21.40 -24.43
CA ARG A 18 13.43 -21.17 -25.58
C ARG A 18 12.15 -20.41 -25.21
N LEU A 19 11.55 -20.70 -24.06
CA LEU A 19 10.37 -19.97 -23.58
C LEU A 19 10.70 -18.54 -23.13
N PHE A 20 11.92 -18.29 -22.67
CA PHE A 20 12.39 -16.94 -22.37
C PHE A 20 12.57 -16.14 -23.66
N GLU A 21 13.26 -16.69 -24.66
CA GLU A 21 13.45 -16.04 -25.96
C GLU A 21 12.13 -15.74 -26.68
N ALA A 22 11.22 -16.73 -26.74
CA ALA A 22 9.89 -16.53 -27.30
C ALA A 22 9.14 -15.41 -26.57
N GLY A 23 9.25 -15.35 -25.24
CA GLY A 23 8.63 -14.29 -24.44
C GLY A 23 9.18 -12.90 -24.75
N ILE A 24 10.50 -12.77 -24.92
CA ILE A 24 11.14 -11.50 -25.34
C ILE A 24 10.65 -11.08 -26.72
N GLU A 25 10.61 -11.99 -27.69
CA GLU A 25 10.13 -11.70 -29.05
C GLU A 25 8.66 -11.26 -29.06
N HIS A 26 7.80 -11.97 -28.32
CA HIS A 26 6.39 -11.61 -28.20
C HIS A 26 6.20 -10.27 -27.47
N LEU A 27 7.03 -9.96 -26.48
CA LEU A 27 6.98 -8.68 -25.78
C LEU A 27 7.41 -7.52 -26.68
N HIS A 28 8.46 -7.68 -27.50
CA HIS A 28 8.83 -6.69 -28.53
C HIS A 28 7.69 -6.41 -29.48
N ARG A 29 7.02 -7.46 -29.98
CA ARG A 29 5.86 -7.31 -30.87
C ARG A 29 4.73 -6.53 -30.17
N TYR A 30 4.44 -6.86 -28.92
CA TYR A 30 3.42 -6.18 -28.13
C TYR A 30 3.77 -4.71 -27.88
N VAL A 31 5.04 -4.40 -27.54
CA VAL A 31 5.53 -3.03 -27.34
C VAL A 31 5.46 -2.22 -28.64
N ALA A 32 5.80 -2.81 -29.78
CA ALA A 32 5.70 -2.15 -31.07
C ALA A 32 4.24 -1.79 -31.44
N GLU A 33 3.28 -2.66 -31.09
CA GLU A 33 1.86 -2.43 -31.38
C GLU A 33 1.17 -1.51 -30.38
N HIS A 34 1.51 -1.62 -29.09
CA HIS A 34 0.76 -0.97 -28.00
C HIS A 34 1.56 0.09 -27.23
N GLY A 35 2.86 0.23 -27.51
CA GLY A 35 3.75 1.19 -26.85
C GLY A 35 4.04 0.89 -25.38
N SER A 36 3.77 -0.32 -24.89
CA SER A 36 4.05 -0.68 -23.49
C SER A 36 4.51 -2.11 -23.29
N SER A 37 5.43 -2.34 -22.36
CA SER A 37 5.90 -3.65 -21.92
C SER A 37 5.04 -4.28 -20.81
N SER A 38 3.83 -3.77 -20.57
CA SER A 38 2.91 -4.22 -19.52
C SER A 38 1.58 -4.77 -20.06
N PRO A 39 1.60 -5.88 -20.81
CA PRO A 39 0.38 -6.48 -21.33
C PRO A 39 -0.57 -6.93 -20.21
N PRO A 40 -1.90 -6.77 -20.36
CA PRO A 40 -2.87 -7.40 -19.48
C PRO A 40 -2.65 -8.91 -19.37
N ARG A 41 -2.89 -9.49 -18.19
CA ARG A 41 -2.61 -10.91 -17.89
C ARG A 41 -3.17 -11.91 -18.92
N GLY A 42 -4.31 -11.60 -19.55
CA GLY A 42 -4.97 -12.45 -20.53
C GLY A 42 -4.44 -12.35 -21.97
N VAL A 43 -3.53 -11.42 -22.26
CA VAL A 43 -2.99 -11.24 -23.62
C VAL A 43 -2.22 -12.48 -24.05
N THR A 44 -2.57 -12.96 -25.24
CA THR A 44 -1.96 -14.11 -25.91
C THR A 44 -1.51 -13.69 -27.31
N ILE A 45 -0.30 -14.05 -27.72
CA ILE A 45 0.20 -13.83 -29.08
C ILE A 45 0.60 -15.19 -29.65
N ASN A 46 -0.03 -15.62 -30.75
CA ASN A 46 0.24 -16.92 -31.39
C ASN A 46 0.21 -18.12 -30.42
N GLY A 47 -0.74 -18.13 -29.49
CA GLY A 47 -0.86 -19.18 -28.47
C GLY A 47 0.08 -19.03 -27.27
N PHE A 48 1.00 -18.06 -27.28
CA PHE A 48 1.86 -17.74 -26.15
C PHE A 48 1.17 -16.78 -25.18
N LEU A 49 0.97 -17.19 -23.93
CA LEU A 49 0.33 -16.41 -22.86
C LEU A 49 1.25 -15.28 -22.35
N LEU A 50 1.47 -14.26 -23.18
CA LEU A 50 2.42 -13.18 -22.93
C LEU A 50 2.15 -12.45 -21.61
N GLY A 51 0.89 -12.15 -21.30
CA GLY A 51 0.52 -11.48 -20.05
C GLY A 51 0.91 -12.29 -18.81
N ALA A 52 0.64 -13.60 -18.84
CA ALA A 52 1.05 -14.51 -17.76
C ALA A 52 2.56 -14.68 -17.67
N TRP A 53 3.27 -14.68 -18.81
CA TRP A 53 4.73 -14.76 -18.86
C TRP A 53 5.37 -13.51 -18.21
N VAL A 54 4.92 -12.30 -18.56
CA VAL A 54 5.40 -11.05 -17.94
C VAL A 54 5.18 -11.06 -16.41
N ASP A 55 3.99 -11.47 -15.96
CA ASP A 55 3.69 -11.65 -14.54
C ASP A 55 4.64 -12.65 -13.85
N SER A 56 4.99 -13.74 -14.54
CA SER A 56 5.97 -14.72 -14.04
C SER A 56 7.36 -14.12 -13.91
N ARG A 57 7.83 -13.32 -14.89
CA ARG A 57 9.15 -12.65 -14.79
C ARG A 57 9.24 -11.71 -13.59
N ARG A 58 8.19 -10.94 -13.33
CA ARG A 58 8.10 -10.07 -12.14
C ARG A 58 8.09 -10.88 -10.84
N THR A 59 7.42 -12.02 -10.84
CA THR A 59 7.40 -12.95 -9.69
C THR A 59 8.78 -13.58 -9.46
N ASP A 60 9.43 -14.07 -10.52
CA ASP A 60 10.75 -14.69 -10.48
C ASP A 60 11.81 -13.71 -9.99
N TYR A 61 11.76 -12.45 -10.45
CA TYR A 61 12.64 -11.38 -9.97
C TYR A 61 12.47 -11.14 -8.47
N ARG A 62 11.24 -10.96 -7.99
CA ARG A 62 10.95 -10.75 -6.56
C ARG A 62 11.39 -11.92 -5.68
N LEU A 63 11.40 -13.13 -6.23
CA LEU A 63 11.84 -14.34 -5.54
C LEU A 63 13.35 -14.63 -5.71
N GLY A 64 14.10 -13.77 -6.40
CA GLY A 64 15.52 -13.98 -6.67
C GLY A 64 15.83 -15.16 -7.61
N ARG A 65 14.85 -15.58 -8.41
CA ARG A 65 14.95 -16.75 -9.31
C ARG A 65 15.37 -16.39 -10.73
N LEU A 66 15.36 -15.11 -11.08
CA LEU A 66 15.78 -14.63 -12.39
C LEU A 66 17.28 -14.36 -12.39
N SER A 67 18.02 -14.86 -13.39
CA SER A 67 19.45 -14.59 -13.50
C SER A 67 19.73 -13.11 -13.76
N ALA A 68 20.90 -12.63 -13.32
CA ALA A 68 21.31 -11.23 -13.52
C ALA A 68 21.30 -10.82 -15.00
N GLU A 69 21.71 -11.71 -15.90
CA GLU A 69 21.68 -11.48 -17.35
C GLU A 69 20.25 -11.25 -17.86
N ARG A 70 19.27 -12.04 -17.41
CA ARG A 70 17.86 -11.89 -17.81
C ARG A 70 17.23 -10.62 -17.24
N VAL A 71 17.63 -10.23 -16.03
CA VAL A 71 17.23 -8.96 -15.42
C VAL A 71 17.74 -7.79 -16.27
N ALA A 72 19.05 -7.75 -16.52
CA ALA A 72 19.68 -6.69 -17.29
C ALA A 72 19.10 -6.58 -18.70
N ARG A 73 18.81 -7.72 -19.34
CA ARG A 73 18.20 -7.76 -20.67
C ARG A 73 16.79 -7.19 -20.70
N LEU A 74 15.94 -7.53 -19.74
CA LEU A 74 14.59 -6.96 -19.65
C LEU A 74 14.61 -5.45 -19.37
N GLU A 75 15.54 -4.99 -18.55
CA GLU A 75 15.71 -3.55 -18.25
C GLU A 75 16.28 -2.76 -19.43
N SER A 76 17.18 -3.34 -20.22
CA SER A 76 17.81 -2.68 -21.36
C SER A 76 16.92 -2.66 -22.61
N GLU A 77 16.22 -3.76 -22.89
CA GLU A 77 15.40 -3.88 -24.10
C GLU A 77 14.04 -3.19 -23.98
N PHE A 78 13.55 -2.96 -22.75
CA PHE A 78 12.23 -2.37 -22.49
C PHE A 78 12.34 -1.21 -21.50
N PRO A 79 12.54 0.04 -21.96
CA PRO A 79 12.73 1.20 -21.09
C PRO A 79 11.57 1.49 -20.12
N ASP A 80 10.34 1.09 -20.49
CA ASP A 80 9.15 1.19 -19.65
C ASP A 80 8.95 -0.04 -18.73
N TRP A 81 9.88 -0.99 -18.72
CA TRP A 81 9.81 -2.17 -17.85
C TRP A 81 9.82 -1.78 -16.38
N ARG A 82 8.88 -2.34 -15.63
CA ARG A 82 8.75 -2.16 -14.19
C ARG A 82 8.58 -3.52 -13.54
N TRP A 83 9.48 -3.84 -12.60
CA TRP A 83 9.39 -5.06 -11.80
C TRP A 83 8.17 -5.07 -10.88
N ASN A 84 7.82 -3.91 -10.32
CA ASN A 84 6.58 -3.72 -9.56
C ASN A 84 5.69 -2.65 -10.21
N VAL A 85 4.77 -3.09 -11.07
CA VAL A 85 3.82 -2.20 -11.76
C VAL A 85 2.91 -1.45 -10.80
N ARG A 86 2.53 -2.06 -9.67
CA ARG A 86 1.66 -1.39 -8.70
C ARG A 86 2.38 -0.21 -8.05
N ASP A 87 3.67 -0.37 -7.76
CA ASP A 87 4.48 0.73 -7.23
C ASP A 87 4.68 1.81 -8.29
N ALA A 88 5.01 1.44 -9.52
CA ALA A 88 5.11 2.41 -10.61
C ALA A 88 3.80 3.20 -10.84
N MET A 89 2.64 2.53 -10.83
CA MET A 89 1.33 3.18 -10.96
C MET A 89 0.97 4.05 -9.76
N PHE A 90 1.44 3.69 -8.57
CA PHE A 90 1.31 4.53 -7.39
C PHE A 90 2.13 5.81 -7.56
N GLU A 91 3.40 5.71 -7.94
CA GLU A 91 4.28 6.86 -8.16
C GLU A 91 3.75 7.78 -9.26
N THR A 92 3.27 7.22 -10.38
CA THR A 92 2.64 8.02 -11.45
C THR A 92 1.44 8.80 -10.93
N GLY A 93 0.51 8.13 -10.23
CA GLY A 93 -0.67 8.82 -9.70
C GLY A 93 -0.32 9.85 -8.62
N LEU A 94 0.70 9.59 -7.80
CA LEU A 94 1.22 10.54 -6.82
C LEU A 94 1.84 11.77 -7.51
N ALA A 95 2.55 11.59 -8.63
CA ALA A 95 3.09 12.70 -9.41
C ALA A 95 1.98 13.56 -10.04
N HIS A 96 0.89 12.96 -10.54
CA HIS A 96 -0.30 13.73 -10.97
C HIS A 96 -0.95 14.46 -9.79
N PHE A 97 -1.04 13.80 -8.64
CA PHE A 97 -1.62 14.38 -7.44
C PHE A 97 -0.83 15.58 -6.92
N ARG A 98 0.50 15.49 -6.84
CA ARG A 98 1.40 16.60 -6.49
C ARG A 98 1.21 17.80 -7.41
N ARG A 99 1.17 17.57 -8.73
CA ARG A 99 0.94 18.63 -9.72
C ARG A 99 -0.43 19.28 -9.53
N TYR A 100 -1.48 18.50 -9.33
CA TYR A 100 -2.82 19.02 -9.05
C TYR A 100 -2.81 19.93 -7.82
N VAL A 101 -2.24 19.47 -6.70
CA VAL A 101 -2.17 20.27 -5.46
C VAL A 101 -1.36 21.54 -5.68
N ALA A 102 -0.26 21.49 -6.43
CA ALA A 102 0.54 22.67 -6.76
C ALA A 102 -0.23 23.71 -7.59
N VAL A 103 -1.10 23.27 -8.51
CA VAL A 103 -1.92 24.16 -9.36
C VAL A 103 -3.14 24.69 -8.64
N HIS A 104 -3.83 23.86 -7.86
CA HIS A 104 -5.13 24.19 -7.24
C HIS A 104 -5.04 24.63 -5.77
N GLY A 105 -3.89 24.42 -5.12
CA GLY A 105 -3.68 24.73 -3.71
C GLY A 105 -4.46 23.83 -2.74
N THR A 106 -5.03 22.71 -3.21
CA THR A 106 -5.81 21.80 -2.37
C THR A 106 -5.70 20.35 -2.80
N SER A 107 -5.75 19.44 -1.81
CA SER A 107 -5.86 17.99 -2.01
C SER A 107 -7.30 17.48 -2.17
N HIS A 108 -8.28 18.38 -2.14
CA HIS A 108 -9.69 18.05 -2.35
C HIS A 108 -9.98 17.85 -3.84
N ILE A 109 -10.14 16.59 -4.22
CA ILE A 109 -10.40 16.18 -5.61
C ILE A 109 -11.80 15.58 -5.74
N ARG A 110 -12.52 15.97 -6.81
CA ARG A 110 -13.81 15.38 -7.18
C ARG A 110 -13.60 13.96 -7.70
N GLN A 111 -14.55 13.05 -7.44
CA GLN A 111 -14.38 11.63 -7.79
C GLN A 111 -14.09 11.38 -9.28
N HIS A 112 -14.65 12.20 -10.17
CA HIS A 112 -14.48 12.06 -11.63
C HIS A 112 -13.47 13.05 -12.22
N GLU A 113 -12.65 13.69 -11.39
CA GLU A 113 -11.64 14.64 -11.86
C GLU A 113 -10.61 13.93 -12.74
N VAL A 114 -10.38 14.48 -13.93
CA VAL A 114 -9.30 14.08 -14.84
C VAL A 114 -8.33 15.26 -14.91
N PHE A 115 -7.07 15.02 -14.55
CA PHE A 115 -6.04 16.04 -14.52
C PHE A 115 -4.83 15.58 -15.34
N ASP A 116 -4.43 16.36 -16.35
CA ASP A 116 -3.40 16.00 -17.33
C ASP A 116 -3.65 14.63 -17.98
N GLY A 117 -4.90 14.37 -18.38
CA GLY A 117 -5.32 13.10 -18.99
C GLY A 117 -5.37 11.90 -18.03
N PHE A 118 -5.03 12.08 -16.75
CA PHE A 118 -5.04 11.02 -15.75
C PHE A 118 -6.33 11.07 -14.90
N PRO A 119 -7.04 9.94 -14.68
CA PRO A 119 -8.26 9.89 -13.88
C PRO A 119 -7.97 10.00 -12.37
N LEU A 120 -7.50 11.18 -11.96
CA LEU A 120 -6.96 11.47 -10.65
C LEU A 120 -7.99 11.31 -9.53
N GLY A 121 -9.24 11.72 -9.78
CA GLY A 121 -10.34 11.55 -8.83
C GLY A 121 -10.59 10.09 -8.46
N GLN A 122 -10.56 9.20 -9.47
CA GLN A 122 -10.72 7.77 -9.26
C GLN A 122 -9.51 7.19 -8.54
N TRP A 123 -8.29 7.61 -8.90
CA TRP A 123 -7.07 7.19 -8.23
C TRP A 123 -7.07 7.57 -6.73
N VAL A 124 -7.42 8.82 -6.39
CA VAL A 124 -7.56 9.28 -4.99
C VAL A 124 -8.61 8.48 -4.24
N THR A 125 -9.76 8.22 -4.87
CA THR A 125 -10.84 7.39 -4.30
C THR A 125 -10.37 5.99 -3.97
N ASN A 126 -9.56 5.39 -4.85
CA ASN A 126 -8.96 4.08 -4.64
C ASN A 126 -7.96 4.12 -3.47
N ARG A 127 -7.13 5.15 -3.35
CA ARG A 127 -6.20 5.29 -2.21
C ARG A 127 -6.91 5.41 -0.88
N ARG A 128 -7.99 6.18 -0.80
CA ARG A 128 -8.85 6.26 0.40
C ARG A 128 -9.51 4.93 0.73
N THR A 129 -9.89 4.16 -0.29
CA THR A 129 -10.41 2.80 -0.11
C THR A 129 -9.34 1.84 0.42
N ASP A 130 -8.16 1.84 -0.19
CA ASP A 130 -7.01 1.03 0.21
C ASP A 130 -6.61 1.30 1.67
N TYR A 131 -6.59 2.56 2.09
CA TYR A 131 -6.40 2.95 3.48
C TYR A 131 -7.48 2.34 4.40
N ARG A 132 -8.76 2.51 4.06
CA ARG A 132 -9.88 2.03 4.88
C ARG A 132 -9.88 0.51 5.08
N VAL A 133 -9.39 -0.24 4.09
CA VAL A 133 -9.32 -1.71 4.15
C VAL A 133 -7.94 -2.25 4.57
N GLY A 134 -7.00 -1.38 4.95
CA GLY A 134 -5.68 -1.77 5.45
C GLY A 134 -4.72 -2.31 4.39
N ARG A 135 -4.90 -1.92 3.12
CA ARG A 135 -4.03 -2.31 1.99
C ARG A 135 -2.92 -1.31 1.68
N LEU A 136 -2.99 -0.10 2.24
CA LEU A 136 -1.97 0.92 2.06
C LEU A 136 -0.87 0.73 3.11
N SER A 137 0.40 0.76 2.69
CA SER A 137 1.53 0.60 3.62
C SER A 137 1.69 1.82 4.53
N ALA A 138 2.35 1.64 5.67
CA ALA A 138 2.60 2.72 6.62
C ALA A 138 3.39 3.88 6.00
N GLU A 139 4.36 3.57 5.14
CA GLU A 139 5.18 4.56 4.44
C GLU A 139 4.33 5.41 3.50
N ARG A 140 3.41 4.78 2.74
CA ARG A 140 2.50 5.49 1.85
C ARG A 140 1.51 6.34 2.62
N ILE A 141 1.03 5.88 3.77
CA ILE A 141 0.15 6.66 4.63
C ILE A 141 0.87 7.92 5.12
N ALA A 142 2.07 7.73 5.69
CA ALA A 142 2.90 8.83 6.18
C ALA A 142 3.24 9.83 5.06
N LEU A 143 3.50 9.35 3.84
CA LEU A 143 3.75 10.21 2.69
C LEU A 143 2.60 11.20 2.46
N PHE A 144 1.35 10.71 2.36
CA PHE A 144 0.20 11.60 2.15
C PHE A 144 0.00 12.59 3.30
N GLU A 145 0.13 12.12 4.54
CA GLU A 145 -0.06 12.93 5.74
C GLU A 145 1.01 14.03 5.90
N ASN A 146 2.24 13.75 5.47
CA ASN A 146 3.35 14.70 5.57
C ASN A 146 3.38 15.70 4.40
N GLU A 147 3.07 15.26 3.18
CA GLU A 147 3.18 16.13 1.98
C GLU A 147 1.95 17.00 1.73
N PHE A 148 0.77 16.61 2.23
CA PHE A 148 -0.50 17.28 1.93
C PHE A 148 -1.24 17.65 3.22
N PRO A 149 -1.01 18.86 3.77
CA PRO A 149 -1.56 19.25 5.08
C PRO A 149 -3.10 19.25 5.16
N ASP A 150 -3.79 19.46 4.04
CA ASP A 150 -5.26 19.43 3.97
C ASP A 150 -5.81 18.04 3.61
N TRP A 151 -4.96 17.01 3.52
CA TRP A 151 -5.36 15.65 3.17
C TRP A 151 -6.23 15.01 4.23
N GLN A 152 -7.30 14.38 3.75
CA GLN A 152 -8.22 13.61 4.56
C GLN A 152 -8.44 12.24 3.92
N TRP A 153 -8.24 11.19 4.71
CA TRP A 153 -8.57 9.82 4.36
C TRP A 153 -10.08 9.59 4.33
N ARG A 154 -10.85 10.32 5.16
CA ARG A 154 -12.31 10.29 5.23
C ARG A 154 -12.86 11.70 5.38
N LYS A 155 -14.03 11.98 4.78
CA LYS A 155 -14.77 13.25 4.93
C LYS A 155 -15.05 13.66 6.39
N GLN A 156 -15.02 12.70 7.32
CA GLN A 156 -15.25 12.93 8.75
C GLN A 156 -13.95 13.10 9.53
N ASP A 157 -12.76 13.11 8.90
CA ASP A 157 -11.49 13.11 9.62
C ASP A 157 -11.30 14.35 10.51
N ALA A 158 -11.80 15.52 10.09
CA ALA A 158 -11.83 16.70 10.95
C ALA A 158 -12.70 16.48 12.21
N THR A 159 -13.88 15.87 12.06
CA THR A 159 -14.74 15.48 13.18
C THR A 159 -14.08 14.42 14.06
N PHE A 160 -13.40 13.43 13.45
CA PHE A 160 -12.65 12.41 14.18
C PHE A 160 -11.42 12.99 14.90
N ALA A 161 -10.76 14.00 14.33
CA ALA A 161 -9.64 14.71 14.95
C ALA A 161 -10.13 15.50 16.16
N ALA A 162 -11.20 16.28 16.02
CA ALA A 162 -11.82 16.98 17.15
C ALA A 162 -12.27 15.99 18.24
N ALA A 163 -12.94 14.90 17.88
CA ALA A 163 -13.37 13.87 18.83
C ALA A 163 -12.19 13.12 19.50
N PHE A 164 -11.05 12.99 18.79
CA PHE A 164 -9.83 12.44 19.37
C PHE A 164 -9.26 13.39 20.42
N GLU A 165 -9.11 14.69 20.11
CA GLU A 165 -8.63 15.69 21.07
C GLU A 165 -9.55 15.82 22.29
N THR A 166 -10.87 15.82 22.09
CA THR A 166 -11.84 15.82 23.19
C THR A 166 -11.65 14.61 24.09
N GLY A 167 -11.58 13.40 23.54
CA GLY A 167 -11.40 12.21 24.35
C GLY A 167 -10.03 12.13 25.02
N LEU A 168 -8.99 12.67 24.39
CA LEU A 168 -7.65 12.79 24.98
C LEU A 168 -7.65 13.75 26.17
N ALA A 169 -8.33 14.89 26.05
CA ALA A 169 -8.51 15.83 27.15
C ALA A 169 -9.27 15.19 28.33
N HIS A 170 -10.32 14.41 28.06
CA HIS A 170 -11.01 13.64 29.10
C HIS A 170 -10.12 12.56 29.71
N LEU A 171 -9.29 11.87 28.92
CA LEU A 171 -8.36 10.87 29.45
C LEU A 171 -7.30 11.51 30.35
N ARG A 172 -6.76 12.68 30.00
CA ARG A 172 -5.84 13.44 30.88
C ARG A 172 -6.49 13.74 32.23
N ARG A 173 -7.74 14.23 32.24
CA ARG A 173 -8.48 14.49 33.48
C ARG A 173 -8.78 13.21 34.26
N TYR A 174 -9.16 12.14 33.57
CA TYR A 174 -9.41 10.84 34.19
C TYR A 174 -8.14 10.28 34.85
N VAL A 175 -7.00 10.33 34.17
CA VAL A 175 -5.69 9.90 34.72
C VAL A 175 -5.30 10.76 35.91
N ALA A 176 -5.51 12.08 35.85
CA ALA A 176 -5.25 12.95 37.00
C ALA A 176 -6.12 12.60 38.23
N ALA A 177 -7.37 12.17 38.01
CA ALA A 177 -8.29 11.80 39.09
C ALA A 177 -8.10 10.37 39.62
N HIS A 178 -7.74 9.41 38.76
CA HIS A 178 -7.74 7.99 39.09
C HIS A 178 -6.34 7.34 39.06
N GLY A 179 -5.31 8.07 38.62
CA GLY A 179 -3.93 7.59 38.53
C GLY A 179 -3.68 6.54 37.44
N THR A 180 -4.63 6.31 36.54
CA THR A 180 -4.50 5.30 35.48
C THR A 180 -5.23 5.68 34.21
N SER A 181 -4.66 5.31 33.05
CA SER A 181 -5.33 5.43 31.75
C SER A 181 -6.23 4.23 31.43
N ASN A 182 -6.25 3.22 32.30
CA ASN A 182 -6.99 1.98 32.12
C ASN A 182 -8.45 2.08 32.61
N ALA A 183 -9.22 3.01 32.03
CA ALA A 183 -10.67 3.10 32.27
C ALA A 183 -11.37 1.78 31.91
N ARG A 184 -12.25 1.31 32.78
CA ARG A 184 -13.09 0.13 32.54
C ARG A 184 -14.13 0.46 31.48
N ARG A 185 -14.59 -0.55 30.73
CA ARG A 185 -15.43 -0.36 29.54
C ARG A 185 -16.70 0.49 29.76
N ARG A 186 -17.29 0.45 30.96
CA ARG A 186 -18.53 1.18 31.30
C ARG A 186 -18.29 2.51 32.01
N ASP A 187 -17.04 2.90 32.22
CA ASP A 187 -16.73 4.13 32.95
C ASP A 187 -17.17 5.36 32.16
N VAL A 188 -17.81 6.27 32.89
CA VAL A 188 -18.20 7.61 32.46
C VAL A 188 -17.54 8.60 33.41
N PHE A 189 -16.85 9.59 32.86
CA PHE A 189 -16.12 10.58 33.63
C PHE A 189 -16.42 11.98 33.08
N ASP A 190 -16.86 12.89 33.93
CA ASP A 190 -17.35 14.21 33.53
C ASP A 190 -18.40 14.15 32.40
N GLY A 191 -19.33 13.20 32.49
CA GLY A 191 -20.37 12.97 31.47
C GLY A 191 -19.87 12.36 30.16
N PHE A 192 -18.56 12.12 30.01
CA PHE A 192 -17.96 11.53 28.83
C PHE A 192 -17.77 10.01 29.00
N PRO A 193 -18.16 9.16 28.04
CA PRO A 193 -18.04 7.70 28.13
C PRO A 193 -16.59 7.23 27.90
N ILE A 194 -15.70 7.59 28.83
CA ILE A 194 -14.25 7.39 28.72
C ILE A 194 -13.86 5.92 28.53
N GLY A 195 -14.57 5.00 29.20
CA GLY A 195 -14.37 3.56 29.06
C GLY A 195 -14.59 3.04 27.65
N THR A 196 -15.62 3.56 26.97
CA THR A 196 -15.93 3.22 25.58
C THR A 196 -14.90 3.85 24.64
N TRP A 197 -14.49 5.09 24.88
CA TRP A 197 -13.49 5.77 24.07
C TRP A 197 -12.13 5.04 24.10
N VAL A 198 -11.62 4.69 25.29
CA VAL A 198 -10.38 3.92 25.46
C VAL A 198 -10.47 2.56 24.74
N ALA A 199 -11.58 1.84 24.91
CA ALA A 199 -11.80 0.56 24.25
C ALA A 199 -11.80 0.67 22.71
N SER A 200 -12.41 1.73 22.17
CA SER A 200 -12.40 2.02 20.74
C SER A 200 -10.99 2.32 20.22
N ARG A 201 -10.17 3.09 20.94
CA ARG A 201 -8.76 3.33 20.55
C ARG A 201 -7.95 2.04 20.45
N ARG A 202 -8.12 1.14 21.42
CA ARG A 202 -7.49 -0.21 21.38
C ARG A 202 -7.98 -1.06 20.21
N ALA A 203 -9.26 -0.97 19.85
CA ALA A 203 -9.80 -1.67 18.70
C ALA A 203 -9.31 -1.09 17.37
N ASP A 204 -9.20 0.24 17.27
CA ASP A 204 -8.71 0.93 16.08
C ASP A 204 -7.22 0.63 15.85
N TYR A 205 -6.40 0.60 16.91
CA TYR A 205 -5.00 0.19 16.85
C TYR A 205 -4.83 -1.22 16.27
N ARG A 206 -5.55 -2.22 16.81
CA ARG A 206 -5.49 -3.61 16.32
C ARG A 206 -5.93 -3.78 14.88
N LYS A 207 -6.76 -2.87 14.37
CA LYS A 207 -7.23 -2.86 12.98
C LYS A 207 -6.35 -2.01 12.05
N GLY A 208 -5.25 -1.44 12.55
CA GLY A 208 -4.37 -0.55 11.77
C GLY A 208 -5.04 0.77 11.36
N ARG A 209 -6.01 1.26 12.15
CA ARG A 209 -6.81 2.45 11.82
C ARG A 209 -6.36 3.72 12.55
N LEU A 210 -5.41 3.61 13.48
CA LEU A 210 -4.80 4.78 14.11
C LEU A 210 -3.56 5.21 13.33
N THR A 211 -3.46 6.51 13.08
CA THR A 211 -2.27 7.17 12.54
C THR A 211 -1.09 7.01 13.50
N ALA A 212 0.14 6.97 12.98
CA ALA A 212 1.35 6.88 13.79
C ALA A 212 1.43 7.98 14.87
N GLU A 213 1.01 9.21 14.54
CA GLU A 213 1.03 10.33 15.48
C GLU A 213 0.11 10.13 16.69
N ARG A 214 -1.12 9.67 16.47
CA ARG A 214 -2.08 9.36 17.55
C ARG A 214 -1.60 8.21 18.44
N ILE A 215 -0.92 7.22 17.87
CA ILE A 215 -0.31 6.11 18.61
C ILE A 215 0.78 6.68 19.52
N ARG A 216 1.74 7.40 18.93
CA ARG A 216 2.85 8.05 19.63
C ARG A 216 2.37 8.94 20.77
N ARG A 217 1.34 9.76 20.54
CA ARG A 217 0.78 10.63 21.59
C ARG A 217 0.18 9.86 22.76
N LEU A 218 -0.59 8.81 22.51
CA LEU A 218 -1.15 7.99 23.59
C LEU A 218 -0.07 7.30 24.42
N GLU A 219 0.97 6.78 23.76
CA GLU A 219 2.10 6.12 24.43
C GLU A 219 2.99 7.11 25.21
N THR A 220 3.18 8.30 24.67
CA THR A 220 4.04 9.33 25.29
C THR A 220 3.33 10.03 26.45
N GLU A 221 2.04 10.35 26.30
CA GLU A 221 1.29 11.09 27.32
C GLU A 221 0.82 10.21 28.49
N PHE A 222 0.67 8.89 28.28
CA PHE A 222 0.15 7.96 29.29
C PHE A 222 1.08 6.74 29.46
N PRO A 223 2.04 6.79 30.41
CA PRO A 223 3.02 5.72 30.59
C PRO A 223 2.46 4.34 30.94
N ASP A 224 1.25 4.28 31.52
CA ASP A 224 0.55 3.04 31.85
C ASP A 224 -0.38 2.54 30.71
N TRP A 225 -0.36 3.18 29.54
CA TRP A 225 -1.19 2.84 28.41
C TRP A 225 -0.84 1.47 27.84
N GLN A 226 -1.87 0.63 27.71
CA GLN A 226 -1.74 -0.69 27.11
C GLN A 226 -2.73 -0.86 25.96
N TRP A 227 -2.21 -1.24 24.79
CA TRP A 227 -3.03 -1.56 23.62
C TRP A 227 -3.78 -2.89 23.76
N THR A 228 -3.25 -3.81 24.58
CA THR A 228 -3.83 -5.11 24.89
C THR A 228 -4.00 -5.25 26.40
N VAL A 229 -5.24 -5.17 26.87
CA VAL A 229 -5.55 -5.51 28.26
C VAL A 229 -5.58 -7.03 28.34
N ARG A 230 -4.60 -7.64 29.00
CA ARG A 230 -4.68 -9.07 29.34
C ARG A 230 -5.87 -9.24 30.28
N GLY A 231 -6.84 -10.06 29.88
CA GLY A 231 -7.92 -10.46 30.78
C GLY A 231 -7.31 -11.11 32.01
N ARG A 232 -7.71 -10.68 33.20
CA ARG A 232 -7.40 -11.44 34.43
C ARG A 232 -8.02 -12.82 34.26
N SER A 233 -7.17 -13.84 34.33
CA SER A 233 -7.55 -15.24 34.55
C SER A 233 -8.33 -15.40 35.85
#